data_AF-R5XZW2-F1
#
_entry.id   AF-R5XZW2-F1
#
_cell.length_a   1.000
_cell.length_b   1.000
_cell.length_c   1.000
_cell.angle_alpha   90.00
_cell.angle_beta   90.00
_cell.angle_gamma   90.00
#
_symmetry.space_group_name_H-M   'P 1'
#
loop_
_entity.id
_entity.type
_entity.pdbx_description
1 polymer ?
#
loop_
_entity_poly.entity_id
_entity_poly.type
_entity_poly.pdbx_seq_one_letter_code
_entity_poly.pdbx_strand_id
1 'polypeptide(L)'
;MHKQTKATSISKSVKCAVYERDGYRCIICESSQGQPNAHYIARSQGGLGIEENIVTLCPSCHREYDQSDKRATYKEFIRNYLMKKYPAWDENKLIYRKWRF
;
A
#
# COMPACT_ATOMS: atom_id res chain seq x y z
N MET A 1 -4.82 22.62 -0.79
CA MET A 1 -4.36 21.30 -0.30
C MET A 1 -2.83 21.25 -0.36
N HIS A 2 -2.14 20.85 0.70
CA HIS A 2 -0.67 20.79 0.73
C HIS A 2 -0.13 19.74 -0.28
N LYS A 3 1.03 20.00 -0.91
CA LYS A 3 1.60 19.13 -1.96
C LYS A 3 1.76 17.68 -1.48
N GLN A 4 2.22 17.48 -0.25
CA GLN A 4 2.34 16.15 0.37
C GLN A 4 0.97 15.47 0.52
N THR A 5 -0.07 16.20 0.96
CA THR A 5 -1.43 15.64 1.09
C THR A 5 -1.95 15.11 -0.24
N LYS A 6 -1.63 15.78 -1.35
CA LYS A 6 -1.95 15.30 -2.71
C LYS A 6 -1.14 14.06 -3.09
N ALA A 7 0.15 14.05 -2.77
CA ALA A 7 1.04 12.95 -3.12
C ALA A 7 0.76 11.66 -2.34
N THR A 8 0.32 11.78 -1.09
CA THR A 8 0.03 10.63 -0.22
C THR A 8 -1.44 10.18 -0.27
N SER A 9 -2.31 10.96 -0.91
CA SER A 9 -3.69 10.55 -1.17
C SER A 9 -3.77 9.50 -2.27
N ILE A 10 -4.56 8.46 -2.05
CA ILE A 10 -4.83 7.42 -3.04
C ILE A 10 -5.95 7.92 -3.96
N SER A 11 -5.65 8.13 -5.24
CA SER A 11 -6.66 8.54 -6.22
C SER A 11 -7.65 7.40 -6.51
N LYS A 12 -8.80 7.73 -7.09
CA LYS A 12 -9.77 6.72 -7.55
C LYS A 12 -9.14 5.77 -8.59
N SER A 13 -8.33 6.29 -9.50
CA SER A 13 -7.65 5.47 -10.51
C SER A 13 -6.70 4.45 -9.87
N VAL A 14 -5.90 4.86 -8.89
CA VAL A 14 -5.00 3.96 -8.15
C VAL A 14 -5.80 2.90 -7.39
N LYS A 15 -6.92 3.28 -6.75
CA LYS A 15 -7.79 2.29 -6.08
C LYS A 15 -8.32 1.23 -7.06
N CYS A 16 -8.78 1.63 -8.23
CA CYS A 16 -9.27 0.70 -9.24
C CYS A 16 -8.16 -0.25 -9.72
N ALA A 17 -7.00 0.30 -10.10
CA ALA A 17 -5.86 -0.49 -10.58
C ALA A 17 -5.36 -1.48 -9.52
N VAL A 18 -5.22 -1.05 -8.27
CA VAL A 18 -4.79 -1.91 -7.16
C VAL A 18 -5.82 -3.02 -6.88
N TYR A 19 -7.12 -2.70 -6.90
CA TYR A 19 -8.16 -3.69 -6.62
C TYR A 19 -8.21 -4.78 -7.69
N GLU A 20 -8.05 -4.40 -8.97
CA GLU A 20 -7.94 -5.33 -10.10
C GLU A 20 -6.66 -6.17 -10.02
N ARG A 21 -5.50 -5.55 -9.79
CA ARG A 21 -4.19 -6.22 -9.65
C ARG A 21 -4.21 -7.29 -8.55
N ASP A 22 -4.91 -6.99 -7.46
CA ASP A 22 -5.01 -7.84 -6.27
C ASP A 22 -6.15 -8.87 -6.36
N GLY A 23 -6.80 -8.99 -7.53
CA GLY A 23 -7.83 -10.01 -7.77
C GLY A 23 -9.12 -9.77 -7.00
N TYR A 24 -9.43 -8.50 -6.70
CA TYR A 24 -10.62 -8.05 -5.97
C TYR A 24 -10.74 -8.60 -4.54
N ARG A 25 -9.62 -9.03 -3.95
CA ARG A 25 -9.57 -9.75 -2.68
C ARG A 25 -8.43 -9.25 -1.80
N CYS A 26 -8.53 -9.53 -0.51
CA CYS A 26 -7.43 -9.33 0.42
C CYS A 26 -6.23 -10.18 -0.01
N ILE A 27 -5.05 -9.57 -0.18
CA ILE A 27 -3.86 -10.32 -0.61
C ILE A 27 -3.31 -11.27 0.46
N ILE A 28 -3.73 -11.10 1.73
CA ILE A 28 -3.26 -11.93 2.85
C ILE A 28 -4.17 -13.13 3.10
N CYS A 29 -5.49 -12.94 3.08
CA CYS A 29 -6.46 -13.96 3.47
C CYS A 29 -7.53 -14.27 2.41
N GLU A 30 -7.42 -13.68 1.22
CA GLU A 30 -8.29 -13.90 0.05
C GLU A 30 -9.78 -13.53 0.24
N SER A 31 -10.11 -12.92 1.38
CA SER A 31 -11.44 -12.39 1.65
C SER A 31 -11.89 -11.41 0.57
N SER A 32 -13.14 -11.54 0.13
CA SER A 32 -13.79 -10.60 -0.80
C SER A 32 -14.09 -9.23 -0.18
N GLN A 33 -13.89 -9.07 1.13
CA GLN A 33 -14.05 -7.79 1.84
C GLN A 33 -12.81 -6.88 1.75
N GLY A 34 -11.87 -7.19 0.85
CA GLY A 34 -10.66 -6.42 0.64
C GLY A 34 -10.93 -5.02 0.10
N GLN A 35 -10.20 -4.02 0.61
CA GLN A 35 -10.25 -2.64 0.11
C GLN A 35 -8.85 -2.16 -0.29
N PRO A 36 -8.68 -1.51 -1.46
CA PRO A 36 -7.40 -1.03 -1.99
C PRO A 36 -6.96 0.28 -1.30
N ASN A 37 -6.76 0.24 0.01
CA ASN A 37 -6.50 1.44 0.80
C ASN A 37 -5.37 1.28 1.84
N ALA A 38 -4.69 0.13 1.86
CA ALA A 38 -3.60 -0.12 2.79
C ALA A 38 -2.28 0.34 2.20
N HIS A 39 -1.62 1.28 2.86
CA HIS A 39 -0.29 1.75 2.49
C HIS A 39 0.80 0.82 3.05
N TYR A 40 1.73 0.35 2.22
CA TYR A 40 2.93 -0.36 2.67
C TYR A 40 3.81 0.55 3.54
N ILE A 41 4.22 1.71 3.03
CA ILE A 41 4.76 2.82 3.84
C ILE A 41 3.61 3.75 4.21
N ALA A 42 3.35 3.90 5.50
CA ALA A 42 2.22 4.66 6.01
C ALA A 42 2.18 6.10 5.49
N ARG A 43 0.97 6.63 5.27
CA ARG A 43 0.74 8.02 4.88
C ARG A 43 1.37 9.03 5.84
N SER A 44 1.34 8.76 7.15
CA SER A 44 1.95 9.59 8.19
C SER A 44 3.47 9.67 8.08
N GLN A 45 4.10 8.66 7.46
CA GLN A 45 5.54 8.61 7.16
C GLN A 45 5.87 9.17 5.77
N GLY A 46 4.90 9.79 5.10
CA GLY A 46 5.06 10.34 3.76
C GLY A 46 4.89 9.32 2.63
N GLY A 47 4.38 8.12 2.90
CA GLY A 47 4.14 7.11 1.88
C GLY A 47 3.19 7.59 0.79
N LEU A 48 3.61 7.43 -0.46
CA LEU A 48 2.89 7.88 -1.66
C LEU A 48 1.61 7.07 -1.87
N GLY A 49 0.59 7.72 -2.44
CA GLY A 49 -0.67 7.08 -2.84
C GLY A 49 -0.62 6.50 -4.25
N ILE A 50 0.44 5.76 -4.58
CA ILE A 50 0.70 5.12 -5.88
C ILE A 50 0.57 3.61 -5.77
N GLU A 51 0.33 2.91 -6.88
CA GLU A 51 0.04 1.47 -6.87
C GLU A 51 1.12 0.64 -6.20
N GLU A 52 2.38 1.02 -6.37
CA GLU A 52 3.56 0.34 -5.80
C GLU A 52 3.64 0.43 -4.28
N ASN A 53 2.86 1.32 -3.64
CA ASN A 53 2.80 1.47 -2.20
C ASN A 53 1.43 1.09 -1.61
N ILE A 54 0.44 0.75 -2.43
CA ILE A 54 -0.91 0.42 -1.96
C ILE A 54 -1.25 -1.04 -2.27
N VAL A 55 -1.88 -1.71 -1.30
CA VAL A 55 -2.43 -3.07 -1.46
C VAL A 55 -3.87 -3.15 -0.97
N THR A 56 -4.55 -4.20 -1.41
CA THR A 56 -5.91 -4.55 -1.02
C THR A 56 -5.87 -5.44 0.22
N LEU A 57 -6.37 -4.94 1.35
CA LEU A 57 -6.51 -5.70 2.59
C LEU A 57 -7.95 -5.64 3.10
N CYS A 58 -8.44 -6.71 3.71
CA CYS A 58 -9.71 -6.67 4.44
C CYS A 58 -9.52 -5.91 5.77
N PRO A 59 -10.61 -5.44 6.41
CA PRO A 59 -10.52 -4.65 7.66
C PRO A 59 -9.73 -5.35 8.78
N SER A 60 -9.86 -6.68 8.89
CA SER A 60 -9.15 -7.48 9.91
C SER A 60 -7.64 -7.49 9.64
N CYS A 61 -7.20 -7.90 8.44
CA CYS A 61 -5.77 -7.94 8.10
C CYS A 61 -5.14 -6.53 8.09
N HIS A 62 -5.89 -5.50 7.66
CA HIS A 62 -5.40 -4.12 7.69
C HIS A 62 -5.16 -3.66 9.14
N ARG A 63 -6.09 -3.96 10.06
CA ARG A 63 -5.91 -3.65 11.49
C ARG A 63 -4.72 -4.37 12.10
N GLU A 64 -4.56 -5.67 11.81
CA GLU A 64 -3.41 -6.44 12.28
C GLU A 64 -2.09 -5.88 11.73
N TYR A 65 -2.07 -5.49 10.45
CA TYR A 65 -0.89 -4.86 9.86
C TYR A 65 -0.50 -3.54 10.55
N ASP A 66 -1.48 -2.72 10.92
CA ASP A 66 -1.23 -1.41 11.53
C ASP A 66 -0.98 -1.47 13.04
N GLN A 67 -1.63 -2.39 13.76
CA GLN A 67 -1.81 -2.29 15.21
C GLN A 67 -1.51 -3.59 15.98
N SER A 68 -0.84 -4.58 15.39
CA SER A 68 -0.44 -5.78 16.11
C SER A 68 1.02 -6.17 15.91
N ASP A 69 1.45 -7.17 16.68
CA ASP A 69 2.73 -7.86 16.58
C ASP A 69 2.96 -8.53 15.21
N LYS A 70 1.88 -8.83 14.47
CA LYS A 70 1.94 -9.37 13.10
C LYS A 70 2.46 -8.37 12.07
N ARG A 71 2.61 -7.10 12.43
CA ARG A 71 3.06 -6.03 11.52
C ARG A 71 4.31 -6.41 10.75
N ALA A 72 5.33 -6.98 11.40
CA ALA A 72 6.58 -7.35 10.73
C ALA A 72 6.36 -8.43 9.66
N THR A 73 5.63 -9.50 10.01
CA THR A 73 5.30 -10.60 9.11
C THR A 73 4.48 -10.12 7.91
N TYR A 74 3.45 -9.30 8.16
CA TYR A 74 2.60 -8.77 7.09
C TYR A 74 3.37 -7.76 6.22
N LYS A 75 4.24 -6.95 6.81
CA LYS A 75 5.10 -6.04 6.05
C LYS A 75 5.98 -6.81 5.07
N GLU A 76 6.63 -7.88 5.52
CA GLU A 76 7.49 -8.70 4.66
C GLU A 76 6.71 -9.41 3.55
N PHE A 77 5.53 -9.94 3.88
CA PHE A 77 4.63 -10.52 2.87
C PHE A 77 4.24 -9.50 1.79
N ILE A 78 3.79 -8.31 2.21
CA ILE A 78 3.37 -7.22 1.31
C ILE A 78 4.55 -6.77 0.43
N ARG A 79 5.75 -6.65 1.01
CA ARG A 79 6.98 -6.31 0.29
C ARG A 79 7.26 -7.29 -0.84
N ASN A 80 7.27 -8.59 -0.52
CA ASN A 80 7.54 -9.65 -1.51
C ASN A 80 6.45 -9.70 -2.59
N TYR A 81 5.19 -9.49 -2.20
CA TYR A 81 4.08 -9.38 -3.14
C TYR A 81 4.28 -8.24 -4.14
N LEU A 82 4.59 -7.03 -3.66
CA LEU A 82 4.80 -5.85 -4.50
C LEU A 82 6.02 -6.00 -5.42
N MET A 83 7.13 -6.55 -4.93
CA MET A 83 8.31 -6.84 -5.75
C MET A 83 8.02 -7.82 -6.89
N LYS A 84 7.13 -8.80 -6.67
CA LYS A 84 6.70 -9.72 -7.73
C LYS A 84 5.85 -9.02 -8.80
N LYS A 85 5.05 -8.02 -8.42
CA LYS A 85 4.20 -7.26 -9.35
C LYS A 85 4.95 -6.19 -10.12
N TYR A 86 5.97 -5.60 -9.51
CA TYR A 86 6.77 -4.51 -10.08
C TYR A 86 8.26 -4.89 -10.03
N PRO A 87 8.85 -5.45 -11.10
CA PRO A 87 10.25 -5.88 -11.09
C PRO A 87 11.27 -4.77 -10.77
N ALA A 88 10.92 -3.51 -11.00
CA ALA A 88 11.72 -2.33 -10.68
C ALA A 88 11.31 -1.65 -9.35
N TRP A 89 10.60 -2.36 -8.48
CA TRP A 89 10.13 -1.85 -7.20
C TRP A 89 11.30 -1.46 -6.30
N ASP A 90 11.25 -0.24 -5.77
CA ASP A 90 12.27 0.32 -4.90
C ASP A 90 11.59 1.08 -3.77
N GLU A 91 11.74 0.58 -2.55
CA GLU A 91 11.16 1.13 -1.33
C GLU A 91 11.49 2.62 -1.14
N ASN A 92 12.68 3.05 -1.56
CA ASN A 92 13.13 4.44 -1.41
C ASN A 92 12.32 5.43 -2.26
N LYS A 93 11.70 4.95 -3.35
CA LYS A 93 10.87 5.76 -4.25
C LYS A 93 9.43 5.92 -3.75
N LEU A 94 9.05 5.19 -2.69
CA LEU A 94 7.68 5.20 -2.17
C LEU A 94 7.41 6.32 -1.17
N ILE A 95 8.42 7.09 -0.77
CA ILE A 95 8.30 8.19 0.19
C ILE A 95 8.28 9.53 -0.53
N TYR A 96 7.31 10.37 -0.21
CA TYR A 96 7.28 11.77 -0.63
C TYR A 96 8.48 12.53 -0.06
N ARG A 97 9.32 13.08 -0.95
CA ARG A 97 10.41 14.00 -0.60
C ARG A 97 10.13 15.36 -1.20
N LYS A 98 10.04 16.39 -0.35
CA LYS A 98 9.81 17.78 -0.78
C LYS A 98 10.97 18.31 -1.63
N TRP A 99 12.18 17.89 -1.30
CA TRP A 99 13.41 18.24 -1.98
C TRP A 99 14.04 16.94 -2.50
N ARG A 100 14.28 16.87 -3.81
CA ARG A 100 15.14 15.85 -4.42
C ARG A 100 16.47 16.53 -4.71
N PHE A 101 17.53 16.07 -4.07
CA PHE A 101 18.92 16.40 -4.42
C PHE A 101 19.45 15.29 -5.32
#